data_AF-A0A353J8M7-F1
#
_entry.id   AF-A0A353J8M7-F1
#
_cell.length_a   1.000
_cell.length_b   1.000
_cell.length_c   1.000
_cell.angle_alpha   90.00
_cell.angle_beta   90.00
_cell.angle_gamma   90.00
#
_symmetry.space_group_name_H-M   'P 1'
#
loop_
_entity.id
_entity.type
_entity.pdbx_description
1 polymer ?
#
loop_
_entity_poly.entity_id
_entity_poly.type
_entity_poly.pdbx_seq_one_letter_code
_entity_poly.pdbx_strand_id
1 'polypeptide(L)'
;MARKINFDSNTLLNLKFSKNVKGYDAFQVDSSLDKVVDDYRFYESFYKEAKDYIAELEGNIKKLKDETRKKDIEIAKYQKRLEGIKDKTNVTSENIDLLQRINALEKALYSRGIDPNKIK
;
A
#
# COMPACT_ATOMS: atom_id res chain seq x y z
N MET A 1 27.27 5.53 -9.69
CA MET A 1 28.52 4.74 -9.66
C MET A 1 28.18 3.28 -9.91
N ALA A 2 28.32 2.78 -11.12
CA ALA A 2 28.21 1.35 -11.40
C ALA A 2 29.64 0.83 -11.64
N ARG A 3 30.23 0.16 -10.64
CA ARG A 3 31.53 -0.49 -10.82
C ARG A 3 31.28 -1.75 -11.67
N LYS A 4 31.88 -1.80 -12.86
CA LYS A 4 31.80 -2.98 -13.71
C LYS A 4 32.49 -4.14 -12.99
N ILE A 5 31.75 -5.24 -12.78
CA ILE A 5 32.32 -6.47 -12.25
C ILE A 5 33.14 -7.08 -13.38
N ASN A 6 34.45 -7.25 -13.15
CA ASN A 6 35.39 -7.75 -14.15
C ASN A 6 35.48 -9.28 -14.17
N PHE A 7 35.09 -9.94 -13.09
CA PHE A 7 35.15 -11.39 -12.92
C PHE A 7 33.85 -11.92 -12.32
N ASP A 8 33.31 -12.95 -12.94
CA ASP A 8 32.23 -13.83 -12.43
C ASP A 8 32.89 -15.06 -11.76
N SER A 9 32.22 -15.68 -10.79
CA SER A 9 32.64 -16.94 -10.15
C SER A 9 33.19 -17.97 -11.14
N ASN A 10 32.53 -18.14 -12.29
CA ASN A 10 32.91 -19.11 -13.32
C ASN A 10 34.16 -18.70 -14.08
N THR A 11 34.34 -17.40 -14.32
CA THR A 11 35.53 -16.88 -14.99
C THR A 11 36.77 -16.97 -14.10
N LEU A 12 36.57 -16.84 -12.79
CA LEU A 12 37.64 -16.93 -11.79
C LEU A 12 38.10 -18.39 -11.60
N LEU A 13 37.17 -19.35 -11.64
CA LEU A 13 37.49 -20.78 -11.60
C LEU A 13 38.27 -21.27 -12.84
N ASN A 14 37.98 -20.71 -14.02
CA ASN A 14 38.63 -21.12 -15.28
C ASN A 14 39.91 -20.32 -15.58
N LEU A 15 40.37 -19.49 -14.64
CA LEU A 15 41.50 -18.60 -14.86
C LEU A 15 42.80 -19.40 -14.94
N LYS A 16 43.56 -19.23 -16.03
CA LYS A 16 44.83 -19.93 -16.24
C LYS A 16 45.99 -18.94 -16.17
N PHE A 17 46.96 -19.24 -15.33
CA PHE A 17 48.18 -18.45 -15.19
C PHE A 17 49.32 -19.02 -16.04
N SER A 18 50.14 -18.16 -16.60
CA SER A 18 51.38 -18.55 -17.26
C SER A 18 52.47 -18.84 -16.22
N LYS A 19 53.29 -19.86 -16.46
CA LYS A 19 54.40 -20.22 -15.56
C LYS A 19 55.54 -19.21 -15.74
N ASN A 20 56.00 -18.62 -14.64
CA ASN A 20 57.16 -17.72 -14.61
C ASN A 20 58.22 -18.25 -13.63
N VAL A 21 59.51 -18.00 -13.90
CA VAL A 21 60.66 -18.51 -13.15
C VAL A 21 60.70 -18.00 -11.69
N LYS A 22 60.06 -16.86 -11.40
CA LYS A 22 59.86 -16.30 -10.06
C LYS A 22 58.36 -16.11 -9.71
N GLY A 23 57.53 -17.07 -10.12
CA GLY A 23 56.08 -17.03 -9.84
C GLY A 23 55.73 -17.40 -8.41
N TYR A 24 54.48 -17.10 -8.03
CA TYR A 24 53.86 -17.65 -6.82
C TYR A 24 53.71 -19.17 -6.93
N ASP A 25 53.64 -19.85 -5.78
CA ASP A 25 53.36 -21.29 -5.75
C ASP A 25 51.95 -21.56 -6.26
N ALA A 26 51.85 -22.45 -7.25
CA ALA A 26 50.59 -22.74 -7.94
C ALA A 26 49.55 -23.31 -6.96
N PHE A 27 49.94 -24.18 -6.02
CA PHE A 27 49.02 -24.77 -5.05
C PHE A 27 48.47 -23.75 -4.06
N GLN A 28 49.31 -22.82 -3.61
CA GLN A 28 48.88 -21.75 -2.71
C GLN A 28 47.92 -20.78 -3.40
N VAL A 29 48.18 -20.46 -4.67
CA VAL A 29 47.30 -19.62 -5.50
C VAL A 29 45.96 -20.31 -5.71
N ASP A 30 45.96 -21.59 -6.09
CA ASP A 30 44.74 -22.37 -6.34
C ASP A 30 43.85 -22.44 -5.09
N SER A 31 44.43 -22.82 -3.94
CA SER A 31 43.69 -22.89 -2.67
C SER A 31 43.16 -21.52 -2.20
N SER A 32 43.83 -20.43 -2.58
CA SER A 32 43.34 -19.08 -2.30
C SER A 32 42.21 -18.69 -3.24
N LEU A 33 42.33 -19.02 -4.54
CA LEU A 33 41.30 -18.73 -5.53
C LEU A 33 40.03 -19.54 -5.31
N ASP A 34 40.11 -20.79 -4.84
CA ASP A 34 38.94 -21.57 -4.45
C ASP A 34 38.07 -20.84 -3.43
N LYS A 35 38.71 -20.26 -2.39
CA LYS A 35 38.00 -19.45 -1.38
C LYS A 35 37.38 -18.19 -1.98
N VAL A 36 38.10 -17.52 -2.88
CA VAL A 36 37.58 -16.35 -3.59
C VAL A 36 36.40 -16.73 -4.49
N VAL A 37 36.44 -17.88 -5.17
CA VAL A 37 35.31 -18.39 -5.97
C VAL A 37 34.10 -18.62 -5.07
N ASP A 38 34.28 -19.23 -3.90
CA ASP A 38 33.20 -19.49 -2.96
C ASP A 38 32.57 -18.19 -2.43
N ASP A 39 33.38 -17.19 -2.09
CA ASP A 39 32.90 -15.87 -1.71
C ASP A 39 32.09 -15.22 -2.85
N TYR A 40 32.58 -15.30 -4.09
CA TYR A 40 31.87 -14.75 -5.24
C TYR A 40 30.52 -15.45 -5.48
N ARG A 41 30.44 -16.77 -5.34
CA ARG A 41 29.19 -17.52 -5.42
C ARG A 41 28.20 -17.10 -4.34
N PHE A 42 28.69 -16.87 -3.13
CA PHE A 42 27.88 -16.37 -2.03
C PHE A 42 27.33 -14.98 -2.35
N TYR A 43 28.18 -14.05 -2.81
CA TYR A 43 27.75 -12.69 -3.17
C TYR A 43 26.78 -12.66 -4.36
N GLU A 44 26.97 -13.51 -5.36
CA GLU A 44 26.05 -13.63 -6.49
C GLU A 44 24.67 -14.13 -6.03
N SER A 45 24.65 -15.11 -5.13
CA SER A 45 23.42 -15.63 -4.53
C SER A 45 22.71 -14.58 -3.68
N PHE A 46 23.47 -13.90 -2.81
CA PHE A 46 22.96 -12.81 -1.98
C PHE A 46 22.43 -11.65 -2.82
N TYR A 47 23.13 -11.28 -3.89
CA TYR A 47 22.68 -10.22 -4.80
C TYR A 47 21.38 -10.59 -5.50
N LYS A 48 21.24 -11.85 -5.93
CA LYS A 48 20.00 -12.36 -6.51
C LYS A 48 18.85 -12.29 -5.51
N GLU A 49 19.06 -12.78 -4.29
CA GLU A 49 18.07 -12.73 -3.22
C GLU A 49 17.65 -11.30 -2.89
N ALA A 50 18.62 -10.38 -2.76
CA ALA A 50 18.34 -8.97 -2.52
C ALA A 50 17.52 -8.34 -3.67
N LYS A 51 17.84 -8.70 -4.93
CA LYS A 51 17.09 -8.24 -6.10
C LYS A 51 15.66 -8.78 -6.11
N ASP A 52 15.48 -10.06 -5.80
CA ASP A 52 14.17 -10.69 -5.73
C ASP A 52 13.32 -10.06 -4.60
N TYR A 53 13.94 -9.79 -3.44
CA TYR A 53 13.29 -9.10 -2.33
C TYR A 53 12.88 -7.65 -2.68
N ILE A 54 13.74 -6.90 -3.38
CA ILE A 54 13.39 -5.57 -3.88
C ILE A 54 12.20 -5.64 -4.83
N ALA A 55 12.20 -6.59 -5.77
CA ALA A 55 11.10 -6.76 -6.71
C ALA A 55 9.78 -7.12 -6.00
N GLU A 56 9.85 -7.95 -4.96
CA GLU A 56 8.69 -8.27 -4.11
C GLU A 56 8.17 -7.01 -3.38
N LEU A 57 9.04 -6.24 -2.76
CA LEU A 57 8.68 -5.00 -2.06
C LEU A 57 8.06 -3.98 -3.01
N GLU A 58 8.64 -3.77 -4.20
CA GLU A 58 8.08 -2.89 -5.22
C GLU A 58 6.69 -3.36 -5.67
N GLY A 59 6.51 -4.68 -5.83
CA GLY A 59 5.21 -5.30 -6.12
C GLY A 59 4.19 -5.04 -5.02
N ASN A 60 4.58 -5.20 -3.75
CA ASN A 60 3.71 -4.95 -2.60
C ASN A 60 3.35 -3.47 -2.46
N ILE A 61 4.29 -2.56 -2.67
CA ILE A 61 4.03 -1.12 -2.69
C ILE A 61 3.02 -0.77 -3.78
N LYS A 62 3.14 -1.36 -4.97
CA LYS A 62 2.19 -1.13 -6.06
C LYS A 62 0.79 -1.61 -5.69
N LYS A 63 0.66 -2.82 -5.14
CA LYS A 63 -0.64 -3.36 -4.67
C LYS A 63 -1.26 -2.47 -3.59
N LEU A 64 -0.48 -2.08 -2.58
CA LEU A 64 -0.93 -1.20 -1.50
C LEU A 64 -1.37 0.17 -2.01
N LYS A 65 -0.65 0.75 -2.98
CA LYS A 65 -1.05 2.00 -3.63
C LYS A 65 -2.38 1.87 -4.37
N ASP A 66 -2.57 0.77 -5.10
CA ASP A 66 -3.82 0.51 -5.82
C ASP A 66 -4.99 0.29 -4.84
N GLU A 67 -4.76 -0.42 -3.73
CA GLU A 67 -5.76 -0.60 -2.67
C GLU A 67 -6.10 0.71 -1.96
N THR A 68 -5.10 1.54 -1.65
CA THR A 68 -5.30 2.85 -1.03
C THR A 68 -6.13 3.73 -1.95
N ARG A 69 -5.80 3.78 -3.25
CA ARG A 69 -6.58 4.54 -4.23
C ARG A 69 -8.03 4.06 -4.34
N LYS A 70 -8.27 2.75 -4.28
CA LYS A 70 -9.64 2.20 -4.24
C LYS A 70 -10.39 2.66 -2.99
N LYS A 71 -9.75 2.58 -1.82
CA LYS A 71 -10.32 3.04 -0.54
C LYS A 71 -10.60 4.54 -0.56
N ASP A 72 -9.71 5.37 -1.11
CA ASP A 72 -9.92 6.81 -1.24
C ASP A 72 -11.15 7.14 -2.09
N ILE A 73 -11.34 6.40 -3.20
CA ILE A 73 -12.53 6.53 -4.05
C ILE A 73 -13.80 6.14 -3.28
N GLU A 74 -13.75 5.06 -2.48
CA GLU A 74 -14.87 4.65 -1.63
C GLU A 74 -15.17 5.70 -0.56
N ILE A 75 -14.16 6.20 0.14
CA ILE A 75 -14.30 7.27 1.14
C ILE A 75 -14.93 8.50 0.50
N ALA A 76 -14.47 8.94 -0.67
CA ALA A 76 -15.07 10.07 -1.39
C ALA A 76 -16.54 9.83 -1.76
N LYS A 77 -16.90 8.59 -2.14
CA LYS A 77 -18.31 8.21 -2.40
C LYS A 77 -19.14 8.26 -1.12
N TYR A 78 -18.62 7.75 0.00
CA TYR A 78 -19.32 7.78 1.28
C TYR A 78 -19.46 9.21 1.82
N GLN A 79 -18.43 10.05 1.70
CA GLN A 79 -18.48 11.46 2.07
C GLN A 79 -19.55 12.22 1.28
N LYS A 80 -19.61 12.05 -0.06
CA LYS A 80 -20.69 12.64 -0.88
C LYS A 80 -22.09 12.17 -0.45
N ARG A 81 -22.24 10.89 -0.11
CA ARG A 81 -23.51 10.36 0.43
C ARG A 81 -23.85 10.99 1.79
N LEU A 82 -22.85 11.19 2.65
CA LEU A 82 -23.02 11.77 3.98
C LEU A 82 -23.36 13.27 3.92
N GLU A 83 -22.72 14.02 3.03
CA GLU A 83 -23.05 15.43 2.75
C GLU A 83 -24.50 15.59 2.31
N GLY A 84 -24.96 14.74 1.37
CA GLY A 84 -26.37 14.74 0.95
C GLY A 84 -27.38 14.31 2.03
N ILE A 85 -26.91 13.70 3.12
CA ILE A 85 -27.74 13.39 4.30
C ILE A 85 -27.74 14.56 5.30
N LYS A 86 -26.61 15.26 5.50
CA LYS A 86 -26.51 16.41 6.42
C LYS A 86 -27.47 17.55 6.08
N ASP A 87 -27.69 17.84 4.80
CA ASP A 87 -28.67 18.85 4.40
C ASP A 87 -30.11 18.41 4.69
N LYS A 88 -30.38 17.09 4.62
CA LYS A 88 -31.68 16.53 4.95
C LYS A 88 -31.92 16.40 6.45
N THR A 89 -30.89 16.28 7.29
CA THR A 89 -31.08 16.17 8.74
C THR A 89 -31.67 17.43 9.36
N ASN A 90 -31.27 18.62 8.90
CA ASN A 90 -31.85 19.89 9.37
C ASN A 90 -33.31 20.04 8.95
N VAL A 91 -33.63 19.69 7.69
CA VAL A 91 -35.02 19.67 7.20
C VAL A 91 -35.85 18.63 7.96
N THR A 92 -35.25 17.49 8.32
CA THR A 92 -35.96 16.43 9.07
C THR A 92 -36.21 16.83 10.52
N SER A 93 -35.26 17.51 11.19
CA SER A 93 -35.47 18.02 12.55
C SER A 93 -36.52 19.13 12.60
N GLU A 94 -36.48 20.09 11.66
CA GLU A 94 -37.51 21.13 11.56
C GLU A 94 -38.89 20.53 11.25
N ASN A 95 -38.96 19.54 10.38
CA ASN A 95 -40.21 18.82 10.10
C ASN A 95 -40.75 18.08 11.33
N ILE A 96 -39.89 17.50 12.16
CA ILE A 96 -40.29 16.84 13.42
C ILE A 96 -40.85 17.87 14.40
N ASP A 97 -40.21 19.03 14.54
CA ASP A 97 -40.68 20.11 15.43
C ASP A 97 -42.02 20.70 14.94
N LEU A 98 -42.18 20.87 13.62
CA LEU A 98 -43.45 21.30 13.02
C LEU A 98 -44.57 20.29 13.31
N LEU A 99 -44.31 18.98 13.16
CA LEU A 99 -45.29 17.95 13.48
C LEU A 99 -45.67 17.93 14.96
N GLN A 100 -44.72 18.14 15.87
CA GLN A 100 -45.02 18.25 17.31
C GLN A 100 -45.89 19.46 17.62
N ARG A 101 -45.60 20.61 16.99
CA ARG A 101 -46.37 21.85 17.17
C ARG A 101 -47.78 21.72 16.59
N ILE A 102 -47.93 21.09 15.43
CA ILE A 102 -49.24 20.79 14.83
C ILE A 102 -50.05 19.90 15.78
N ASN A 103 -49.46 18.82 16.30
CA ASN A 103 -50.13 17.92 17.24
C ASN A 103 -50.58 18.64 18.53
N ALA A 104 -49.75 19.54 19.06
CA ALA A 104 -50.12 20.36 20.22
C ALA A 104 -51.30 21.31 19.92
N LEU A 105 -51.30 21.93 18.73
CA LEU A 105 -52.38 22.80 18.26
C LEU A 105 -53.67 22.02 18.03
N GLU A 106 -53.61 20.85 17.40
CA GLU A 106 -54.74 19.95 17.21
C GLU A 106 -55.35 19.56 18.56
N LYS A 107 -54.55 19.12 19.53
CA LYS A 107 -55.02 18.82 20.89
C LYS A 107 -55.68 20.01 21.57
N ALA A 108 -55.12 21.21 21.41
CA ALA A 108 -55.70 22.43 21.98
C ALA A 108 -57.06 22.80 21.34
N LEU A 109 -57.21 22.58 20.03
CA LEU A 109 -58.46 22.77 19.30
C LEU A 109 -59.53 21.75 19.73
N TYR A 110 -59.16 20.47 19.80
CA TYR A 110 -60.04 19.41 20.29
C TYR A 110 -60.49 19.68 21.74
N SER A 111 -59.58 20.16 22.60
CA SER A 111 -59.90 20.52 23.98
C SER A 111 -60.87 21.71 24.08
N ARG A 112 -60.94 22.56 23.04
CA ARG A 112 -61.90 23.67 22.92
C ARG A 112 -63.18 23.27 22.18
N GLY A 113 -63.36 21.99 21.84
CA GLY A 113 -64.54 21.49 21.13
C GLY A 113 -64.59 21.84 19.64
N ILE A 114 -63.47 22.30 19.07
CA ILE A 114 -63.36 22.65 17.65
C ILE A 114 -62.65 21.48 16.96
N ASP A 115 -63.34 20.84 16.02
CA ASP A 115 -62.79 19.74 15.22
C ASP A 115 -61.89 20.32 14.12
N PRO A 116 -60.55 20.16 14.19
CA PRO A 116 -59.60 20.74 13.23
C PRO A 116 -59.88 20.33 11.78
N ASN A 117 -60.49 19.16 11.57
CA ASN A 117 -60.83 18.64 10.24
C ASN A 117 -62.06 19.30 9.60
N LYS A 118 -62.77 20.17 10.33
CA LYS A 118 -63.98 20.86 9.85
C LYS A 118 -63.79 22.37 9.67
N ILE A 119 -62.59 22.88 9.94
CA ILE A 119 -62.23 24.27 9.73
C ILE A 119 -61.96 24.44 8.22
N LYS A 120 -62.87 25.12 7.51
CA LYS A 120 -62.73 25.48 6.10
C LYS A 120 -61.97 26.78 5.92
#